data_AF-A0A2E8IG83-F1
#
_entry.id   AF-A0A2E8IG83-F1
#
_cell.length_a   1.000
_cell.length_b   1.000
_cell.length_c   1.000
_cell.angle_alpha   90.00
_cell.angle_beta   90.00
_cell.angle_gamma   90.00
#
_symmetry.space_group_name_H-M   'P 1'
#
loop_
_entity.id
_entity.type
_entity.pdbx_description
1 polymer ?
#
loop_
_entity_poly.entity_id
_entity_poly.type
_entity_poly.pdbx_seq_one_letter_code
_entity_poly.pdbx_strand_id
1 'polypeptide(L)'
;MGVLNKIKSATLVETIVATVLILILFVISSLIINNIFRNNFLSNTDDVERRLITLEYQLQNHQIDIPYNETYENWEIMLERQAESKDGVILMNAHKKGTKKAIEKTVYFEE
;
A
#
# COMPACT_ATOMS: atom_id res chain seq x y z
N MET A 1 -16.65 -58.35 -29.70
CA MET A 1 -16.91 -56.94 -29.34
C MET A 1 -17.39 -56.89 -27.90
N GLY A 2 -16.83 -55.97 -27.10
CA GLY A 2 -17.42 -55.57 -25.81
C GLY A 2 -16.58 -55.86 -24.58
N VAL A 3 -15.43 -55.20 -24.41
CA VAL A 3 -14.73 -55.17 -23.11
C VAL A 3 -15.25 -53.94 -22.35
N LEU A 4 -16.18 -54.15 -21.43
CA LEU A 4 -16.57 -53.14 -20.44
C LEU A 4 -15.62 -53.28 -19.24
N ASN A 5 -14.55 -52.49 -19.21
CA ASN A 5 -13.68 -52.40 -18.05
C ASN A 5 -14.46 -51.75 -16.88
N LYS A 6 -14.84 -52.55 -15.86
CA LYS A 6 -15.43 -52.04 -14.63
C LYS A 6 -14.39 -51.18 -13.89
N ILE A 7 -14.56 -49.86 -13.96
CA ILE A 7 -13.83 -48.93 -13.09
C ILE A 7 -14.25 -49.26 -11.65
N LYS A 8 -13.30 -49.53 -10.75
CA LYS A 8 -13.62 -49.78 -9.36
C LYS A 8 -14.27 -48.52 -8.79
N SER A 9 -15.50 -48.63 -8.26
CA SER A 9 -16.24 -47.50 -7.68
C SER A 9 -15.46 -46.74 -6.61
N ALA A 10 -14.50 -47.41 -5.96
CA ALA A 10 -13.56 -46.82 -5.01
C ALA A 10 -12.70 -45.69 -5.65
N THR A 11 -12.25 -45.87 -6.90
CA THR A 11 -11.39 -44.89 -7.60
C THR A 11 -12.16 -43.61 -7.96
N LEU A 12 -13.48 -43.71 -8.21
CA LEU A 12 -14.33 -42.55 -8.46
C LEU A 12 -14.49 -41.68 -7.20
N VAL A 13 -14.74 -42.32 -6.06
CA VAL A 13 -14.87 -41.60 -4.77
C VAL A 13 -13.57 -40.92 -4.40
N GLU A 14 -12.43 -41.59 -4.59
CA GLU A 14 -11.11 -41.02 -4.36
C GLU A 14 -10.84 -39.78 -5.22
N THR A 15 -11.19 -39.81 -6.51
CA THR A 15 -11.04 -38.64 -7.40
C THR A 15 -11.98 -37.50 -7.03
N ILE A 16 -13.20 -37.79 -6.59
CA ILE A 16 -14.14 -36.77 -6.11
C ILE A 16 -13.60 -36.11 -4.83
N VAL A 17 -13.12 -36.90 -3.87
CA VAL A 17 -12.54 -36.34 -2.63
C VAL A 17 -11.33 -35.47 -2.93
N ALA A 18 -10.41 -35.94 -3.79
CA ALA A 18 -9.23 -35.18 -4.17
C ALA A 18 -9.59 -33.86 -4.87
N THR A 19 -10.55 -33.88 -5.79
CA THR A 19 -10.98 -32.66 -6.49
C THR A 19 -11.65 -31.66 -5.55
N VAL A 20 -12.48 -32.12 -4.59
CA VAL A 20 -13.06 -31.26 -3.56
C VAL A 20 -11.98 -30.61 -2.69
N LEU A 21 -10.95 -31.36 -2.29
CA LEU A 21 -9.83 -30.81 -1.52
C LEU A 21 -9.08 -29.72 -2.30
N ILE A 22 -8.81 -29.95 -3.58
CA ILE A 22 -8.15 -28.96 -4.44
C ILE A 22 -9.01 -27.69 -4.57
N LEU A 23 -10.33 -27.83 -4.76
CA LEU A 23 -11.25 -26.69 -4.84
C LEU A 23 -11.25 -25.86 -3.55
N ILE A 24 -11.27 -26.52 -2.39
CA ILE A 24 -11.21 -25.84 -1.09
C ILE A 24 -9.90 -25.03 -0.97
N LEU A 25 -8.77 -25.60 -1.37
CA LEU A 25 -7.49 -24.89 -1.36
C LEU A 25 -7.53 -23.64 -2.25
N PHE A 26 -8.08 -23.74 -3.47
CA PHE A 26 -8.22 -22.59 -4.37
C PHE A 26 -9.07 -21.47 -3.76
N VAL A 27 -10.17 -21.81 -3.09
CA VAL A 27 -11.02 -20.82 -2.42
C VAL A 27 -10.26 -20.15 -1.28
N ILE A 28 -9.59 -20.92 -0.42
CA ILE A 28 -8.78 -20.39 0.69
C ILE A 28 -7.66 -19.49 0.16
N SER A 29 -6.90 -19.95 -0.84
CA SER A 29 -5.85 -19.17 -1.48
C SER A 29 -6.37 -17.88 -2.09
N SER A 30 -7.52 -17.90 -2.76
CA SER A 30 -8.14 -16.71 -3.35
C SER A 30 -8.50 -15.67 -2.29
N LEU A 31 -9.04 -16.13 -1.15
CA LEU A 31 -9.37 -15.25 -0.02
C LEU A 31 -8.11 -14.65 0.60
N ILE A 32 -7.04 -15.44 0.76
CA ILE A 32 -5.74 -14.97 1.27
C ILE A 32 -5.18 -13.89 0.34
N ILE A 33 -5.15 -14.16 -0.97
CA ILE A 33 -4.62 -13.22 -1.98
C ILE A 33 -5.41 -11.91 -1.99
N ASN A 34 -6.75 -11.97 -1.94
CA ASN A 34 -7.59 -10.78 -1.90
C ASN A 34 -7.27 -9.92 -0.67
N ASN A 35 -7.08 -10.56 0.49
CA ASN A 35 -6.73 -9.85 1.71
C ASN A 35 -5.33 -9.22 1.65
N ILE A 36 -4.33 -9.97 1.16
CA ILE A 36 -2.97 -9.47 0.95
C ILE A 36 -2.97 -8.29 -0.03
N PHE A 37 -3.69 -8.39 -1.14
CA PHE A 37 -3.78 -7.33 -2.15
C PHE A 37 -4.40 -6.07 -1.58
N ARG A 38 -5.54 -6.20 -0.88
CA ARG A 38 -6.21 -5.07 -0.22
C ARG A 38 -5.32 -4.43 0.85
N ASN A 39 -4.61 -5.22 1.64
CA ASN A 39 -3.73 -4.70 2.67
C ASN A 39 -2.51 -3.98 2.10
N ASN A 40 -1.91 -4.51 1.02
CA ASN A 40 -0.83 -3.83 0.30
C ASN A 40 -1.30 -2.52 -0.31
N PHE A 41 -2.44 -2.49 -1.00
CA PHE A 41 -2.97 -1.25 -1.59
C PHE A 41 -3.27 -0.17 -0.54
N LEU A 42 -3.80 -0.55 0.62
CA LEU A 42 -4.07 0.40 1.71
C LEU A 42 -2.80 0.85 2.44
N SER A 43 -1.74 0.06 2.40
CA SER A 43 -0.50 0.28 3.16
C SER A 43 0.66 0.78 2.32
N ASN A 44 0.56 0.76 1.00
CA ASN A 44 1.59 1.30 0.13
C ASN A 44 1.70 2.82 0.37
N THR A 45 2.85 3.24 0.89
CA THR A 45 3.23 4.63 1.13
C THR A 45 4.33 5.08 0.16
N ASP A 46 4.83 4.18 -0.70
CA ASP A 46 5.98 4.44 -1.57
C ASP A 46 5.75 5.67 -2.47
N ASP A 47 4.53 5.83 -2.99
CA ASP A 47 4.20 6.94 -3.88
C ASP A 47 4.16 8.29 -3.15
N VAL A 48 3.63 8.32 -1.92
CA VAL A 48 3.64 9.55 -1.10
C VAL A 48 5.03 9.86 -0.57
N GLU A 49 5.83 8.85 -0.23
CA GLU A 49 7.22 9.04 0.19
C GLU A 49 8.08 9.61 -0.95
N ARG A 50 7.93 9.09 -2.17
CA ARG A 50 8.58 9.66 -3.37
C ARG A 50 8.13 11.09 -3.62
N ARG A 51 6.86 11.40 -3.40
CA ARG A 51 6.33 12.77 -3.54
C ARG A 51 6.96 13.70 -2.49
N LEU A 52 7.03 13.28 -1.24
CA LEU A 52 7.67 14.04 -0.16
C LEU A 52 9.16 14.29 -0.44
N ILE A 53 9.90 13.31 -0.95
CA ILE A 53 11.29 13.49 -1.37
C ILE A 53 11.38 14.53 -2.51
N THR A 54 10.46 14.50 -3.46
CA THR A 54 10.43 15.49 -4.56
C THR A 54 10.18 16.90 -4.04
N LEU A 55 9.24 17.06 -3.10
CA LEU A 55 8.94 18.33 -2.46
C LEU A 55 10.14 18.86 -1.65
N GLU A 56 10.88 17.97 -0.97
CA GLU A 56 12.13 18.32 -0.28
C GLU A 56 13.17 18.89 -1.25
N TYR A 57 13.39 18.24 -2.40
CA TYR A 57 14.31 18.74 -3.43
C TYR A 57 13.86 20.08 -4.03
N GLN A 58 12.56 20.24 -4.30
CA GLN A 58 12.00 21.48 -4.81
C GLN A 58 12.17 22.63 -3.81
N LEU A 59 12.02 22.34 -2.53
CA LEU A 59 12.19 23.29 -1.45
C LEU A 59 13.66 23.73 -1.33
N GLN A 60 14.62 22.78 -1.38
CA GLN A 60 16.05 23.09 -1.40
C GLN A 60 16.45 23.96 -2.59
N ASN A 61 15.85 23.71 -3.75
CA ASN A 61 16.11 24.49 -4.96
C ASN A 61 15.26 25.77 -5.07
N HIS A 62 14.56 26.17 -4.00
CA HIS A 62 13.73 27.38 -3.96
C HIS A 62 12.66 27.42 -5.07
N GLN A 63 12.17 26.25 -5.50
CA GLN A 63 11.12 26.12 -6.51
C GLN A 63 9.70 26.17 -5.92
N ILE A 64 9.58 26.03 -4.60
CA ILE A 64 8.31 26.13 -3.88
C ILE A 64 8.46 27.04 -2.66
N ASP A 65 7.49 27.93 -2.48
CA ASP A 65 7.40 28.83 -1.33
C ASP A 65 6.53 28.22 -0.23
N ILE A 66 6.85 28.53 1.02
CA ILE A 66 6.11 28.08 2.21
C ILE A 66 5.20 29.22 2.70
N PRO A 67 3.95 28.95 3.15
CA PRO A 67 3.35 27.62 3.32
C PRO A 67 2.87 26.99 2.00
N TYR A 68 3.03 25.68 1.89
CA TYR A 68 2.63 24.91 0.71
C TYR A 68 1.67 23.79 1.08
N ASN A 69 0.54 23.73 0.36
CA ASN A 69 -0.48 22.71 0.55
C ASN A 69 -0.76 22.00 -0.78
N GLU A 70 -0.77 20.67 -0.76
CA GLU A 70 -1.08 19.85 -1.92
C GLU A 70 -1.99 18.68 -1.55
N THR A 71 -2.92 18.35 -2.44
CA THR A 71 -3.63 17.07 -2.39
C THR A 71 -3.04 16.15 -3.44
N TYR A 72 -2.28 15.15 -3.01
CA TYR A 72 -1.69 14.12 -3.87
C TYR A 72 -2.46 12.81 -3.67
N GLU A 73 -3.29 12.45 -4.65
CA GLU A 73 -4.20 11.31 -4.59
C GLU A 73 -5.09 11.31 -3.33
N ASN A 74 -4.86 10.37 -2.42
CA ASN A 74 -5.57 10.23 -1.15
C ASN A 74 -4.81 10.85 0.03
N TRP A 75 -3.77 11.66 -0.22
CA TRP A 75 -2.94 12.28 0.79
C TRP A 75 -3.04 13.81 0.71
N GLU A 76 -3.22 14.44 1.87
CA GLU A 76 -3.12 15.88 2.05
C GLU A 76 -1.75 16.18 2.64
N ILE A 77 -0.91 16.88 1.88
CA ILE A 77 0.46 17.24 2.22
C ILE A 77 0.50 18.72 2.56
N MET A 78 1.08 19.05 3.71
CA MET A 78 1.20 20.40 4.23
C MET A 78 2.64 20.66 4.68
N LEU A 79 3.22 21.74 4.16
CA LEU A 79 4.54 22.23 4.52
C LEU A 79 4.41 23.54 5.28
N GLU A 80 4.87 23.55 6.52
CA GLU A 80 4.83 24.72 7.40
C GLU A 80 6.21 24.99 8.02
N ARG A 81 6.52 26.28 8.18
CA ARG A 81 7.73 26.71 8.91
C ARG A 81 7.46 26.63 10.40
N GLN A 82 8.33 25.94 11.15
CA GLN A 82 8.18 25.83 12.60
C GLN A 82 8.52 27.16 13.26
N ALA A 83 7.52 27.80 13.89
CA ALA A 83 7.61 29.18 14.40
C ALA A 83 8.61 29.40 15.56
N GLU A 84 9.16 28.33 16.17
CA GLU A 84 10.06 28.41 17.34
C GLU A 84 11.54 28.12 17.06
N SER A 85 11.92 27.70 15.85
CA SER A 85 13.33 27.39 15.54
C SER A 85 14.02 28.55 14.83
N LYS A 86 15.10 29.06 15.45
CA LYS A 86 16.01 30.07 14.88
C LYS A 86 16.73 29.60 13.60
N ASP A 87 16.70 28.29 13.32
CA ASP A 87 17.46 27.63 12.24
C ASP A 87 16.58 27.12 11.08
N GLY A 88 15.50 27.83 10.71
CA GLY A 88 14.82 27.57 9.44
C GLY A 88 14.22 26.17 9.23
N VAL A 89 13.82 25.49 10.31
CA VAL A 89 13.26 24.11 10.25
C VAL A 89 11.89 24.11 9.55
N ILE A 90 11.72 23.18 8.60
CA ILE A 90 10.47 23.02 7.84
C ILE A 90 9.87 21.67 8.19
N LEU A 91 8.61 21.70 8.63
CA LEU A 91 7.83 20.52 8.97
C LEU A 91 7.01 20.12 7.75
N MET A 92 7.23 18.89 7.26
CA MET A 92 6.42 18.29 6.20
C MET A 92 5.49 17.24 6.80
N ASN A 93 4.18 17.51 6.72
CA ASN A 93 3.15 16.61 7.22
C ASN A 93 2.35 16.04 6.04
N ALA A 94 2.26 14.72 5.96
CA ALA A 94 1.38 14.04 5.01
C ALA A 94 0.32 13.24 5.77
N HIS A 95 -0.94 13.56 5.54
CA HIS A 95 -2.09 12.89 6.15
C HIS A 95 -2.92 12.15 5.11
N LYS A 96 -3.15 10.84 5.31
CA LYS A 96 -3.98 10.04 4.39
C LYS A 96 -5.47 10.26 4.68
N LYS A 97 -6.19 10.77 3.69
CA LYS A 97 -7.64 11.01 3.74
C LYS A 97 -8.41 9.72 4.06
N GLY A 98 -9.14 9.73 5.17
CA GLY A 98 -9.97 8.60 5.63
C GLY A 98 -9.26 7.57 6.53
N THR A 99 -8.00 7.78 6.93
CA THR A 99 -7.30 6.92 7.89
C THR A 99 -6.52 7.74 8.92
N LYS A 100 -6.24 7.19 10.11
CA LYS A 100 -5.34 7.83 11.10
C LYS A 100 -3.84 7.68 10.77
N LYS A 101 -3.48 7.32 9.52
CA LYS A 101 -2.07 7.19 9.11
C LYS A 101 -1.54 8.59 8.76
N ALA A 102 -0.61 9.07 9.58
CA ALA A 102 0.14 10.30 9.37
C ALA A 102 1.62 9.95 9.22
N ILE A 103 2.28 10.60 8.26
CA ILE A 103 3.73 10.57 8.11
C ILE A 103 4.21 11.98 8.39
N GLU A 104 5.00 12.13 9.45
CA GLU A 104 5.62 13.39 9.85
C GLU A 104 7.11 13.30 9.50
N LYS A 105 7.60 14.22 8.66
CA LYS A 105 9.02 14.33 8.32
C LYS A 105 9.50 15.74 8.64
N THR A 106 10.44 15.83 9.56
CA THR A 106 11.13 17.10 9.87
C THR A 106 12.37 17.20 9.01
N VAL A 107 12.52 18.29 8.26
CA VAL A 107 13.74 18.58 7.51
C VAL A 107 14.41 19.81 8.10
N TYR A 108 15.69 19.64 8.46
CA TYR A 108 16.57 20.70 8.95
C TYR A 108 17.24 21.34 7.76
N PHE A 109 17.17 22.67 7.67
CA PHE A 109 17.98 23.45 6.73
C PHE A 109 19.15 24.04 7.52
N GLU A 110 20.38 23.76 7.09
CA GLU A 110 21.54 24.58 7.44
C GLU A 110 21.69 25.63 6.33
N GLU A 111 21.75 26.92 6.71
CA GLU A 111 22.07 28.04 5.81
C GLU A 111 23.46 27.89 5.16
#